data_AF-A0A1Z9M1W2-F1
#
_entry.id   AF-A0A1Z9M1W2-F1
#
_cell.length_a   1.000
_cell.length_b   1.000
_cell.length_c   1.000
_cell.angle_alpha   90.00
_cell.angle_beta   90.00
_cell.angle_gamma   90.00
#
_symmetry.space_group_name_H-M   'P 1'
#
loop_
_entity.id
_entity.type
_entity.pdbx_description
1 polymer ?
#
loop_
_entity_poly.entity_id
_entity_poly.type
_entity_poly.pdbx_seq_one_letter_code
_entity_poly.pdbx_strand_id
1 'polypeptide(L)'
;MIQVVIILVLLMGAGGFGAYSWIVNLQAENQILQVNQEKLEGAVAEQEKTIANQQAEAAAIQEANSELRDAQTKLRADSKNLANKLGKHELDILAQNKPGLVDRIINRASGAELRCFELATGAERTPEELAATKKSQSNRECPGLANPNLGKEITE
;
A
#
# COMPACT_ATOMS: atom_id res chain seq x y z
N MET A 1 31.14 33.79 81.61
CA MET A 1 31.88 33.62 80.34
C MET A 1 31.50 32.33 79.61
N ILE A 2 31.38 31.18 80.30
CA ILE A 2 31.03 29.88 79.68
C ILE A 2 29.65 29.88 78.99
N GLN A 3 28.64 30.55 79.56
CA GLN A 3 27.28 30.59 78.97
C GLN A 3 27.22 31.30 77.60
N VAL A 4 28.07 32.31 77.36
CA VAL A 4 28.10 33.05 76.08
C VAL A 4 28.74 32.21 74.98
N VAL A 5 29.75 31.39 75.33
CA VAL A 5 30.43 30.48 74.39
C VAL A 5 29.50 29.37 73.93
N ILE A 6 28.69 28.80 74.83
CA ILE A 6 27.72 27.75 74.50
C ILE A 6 26.64 28.26 73.53
N ILE A 7 26.14 29.48 73.73
CA ILE A 7 25.14 30.10 72.86
C ILE A 7 25.71 30.36 71.45
N LEU A 8 26.96 30.83 71.36
CA LEU A 8 27.62 31.06 70.08
C LEU A 8 27.91 29.77 69.30
N VAL A 9 28.29 28.68 69.99
CA VAL A 9 28.49 27.37 69.37
C VAL A 9 27.17 26.78 68.87
N LEU A 10 26.07 26.95 69.61
CA LEU A 10 24.73 26.53 69.17
C LEU A 10 24.25 27.32 67.94
N LEU A 11 24.50 28.62 67.89
CA LEU A 11 24.15 29.45 66.73
C LEU A 11 24.97 29.09 65.48
N MET A 12 26.27 28.83 65.62
CA MET A 12 27.10 28.34 64.50
C MET A 12 26.74 26.92 64.07
N GLY A 13 26.40 26.04 65.01
CA GLY A 13 25.92 24.68 64.72
C GLY A 13 24.58 24.69 63.97
N ALA A 14 23.63 25.54 64.39
CA ALA A 14 22.35 25.70 63.71
C ALA A 14 22.51 26.29 62.31
N GLY A 15 23.39 27.29 62.13
CA GLY A 15 23.72 27.87 60.83
C GLY A 15 24.39 26.88 59.87
N GLY A 16 25.34 26.07 60.38
CA GLY A 16 26.01 25.02 59.60
C GLY A 16 25.09 23.88 59.20
N PHE A 17 24.17 23.46 60.09
CA PHE A 17 23.21 22.40 59.80
C PHE A 17 22.16 22.85 58.76
N GLY A 18 21.70 24.10 58.84
CA GLY A 18 20.82 24.70 57.84
C GLY A 18 21.48 24.79 56.46
N ALA A 19 22.72 25.28 56.39
CA ALA A 19 23.47 25.36 55.13
C ALA A 19 23.71 23.97 54.51
N TYR A 20 24.05 22.96 55.32
CA TYR A 20 24.23 21.58 54.85
C TYR A 20 22.93 21.00 54.29
N SER A 21 21.82 21.13 55.01
CA SER A 21 20.51 20.64 54.55
C SER A 21 20.05 21.30 53.23
N TRP A 22 20.37 22.59 53.04
CA TRP A 22 20.03 23.32 51.83
C TRP A 22 20.84 22.85 50.63
N ILE A 23 22.15 22.61 50.79
CA ILE A 23 23.02 22.07 49.73
C ILE A 23 22.58 20.65 49.33
N VAL A 24 22.21 19.81 50.32
CA VAL A 24 21.71 18.45 50.05
C VAL A 24 20.37 18.49 49.30
N ASN A 25 19.45 19.36 49.69
CA ASN A 25 18.19 19.54 48.97
C ASN A 25 18.41 20.06 47.54
N LEU A 26 19.32 21.03 47.33
CA LEU A 26 19.66 21.51 45.99
C LEU A 26 20.25 20.39 45.12
N GLN A 27 21.10 19.53 45.67
CA GLN A 27 21.63 18.39 44.91
C GLN A 27 20.54 17.38 44.57
N ALA A 28 19.63 17.09 45.49
CA ALA A 28 18.50 16.20 45.25
C ALA A 28 17.56 16.76 44.17
N GLU A 29 17.23 18.06 44.21
CA GLU A 29 16.42 18.71 43.18
C GLU A 29 17.11 18.73 41.81
N ASN A 30 18.42 18.96 41.76
CA ASN A 30 19.19 18.88 40.51
C ASN A 30 19.19 17.46 39.92
N GLN A 31 19.30 16.42 40.76
CA GLN A 31 19.20 15.03 40.29
C GLN A 31 17.80 14.72 39.76
N ILE A 32 16.75 15.17 40.45
CA ILE A 32 15.36 14.99 40.00
C ILE A 32 15.12 15.73 38.67
N LEU A 33 15.65 16.94 38.52
CA LEU A 33 15.57 17.72 37.29
C LEU A 33 16.28 17.02 36.12
N GLN A 34 17.48 16.45 36.34
CA GLN A 34 18.19 15.68 35.31
C GLN A 34 17.40 14.45 34.88
N VAL A 35 16.88 13.66 35.82
CA VAL A 35 16.06 12.47 35.51
C VAL A 35 14.78 12.85 34.73
N ASN A 36 14.14 13.96 35.09
CA ASN A 36 12.96 14.44 34.36
C ASN A 36 13.32 14.95 32.97
N GLN A 37 14.47 15.61 32.81
CA GLN A 37 14.94 16.06 31.51
C GLN A 37 15.26 14.86 30.61
N GLU A 38 15.98 13.86 31.09
CA GLU A 38 16.25 12.61 30.35
C GLU A 38 14.96 11.90 29.94
N LYS A 39 13.95 11.88 30.83
CA LYS A 39 12.64 11.30 30.53
C LYS A 39 11.87 12.10 29.46
N LEU A 40 11.95 13.43 29.51
CA LEU A 40 11.35 14.32 28.51
C LEU A 40 12.05 14.18 27.16
N GLU A 41 13.39 14.17 27.14
CA GLU A 41 14.19 13.96 25.93
C GLU A 41 13.93 12.58 25.33
N GLY A 42 13.86 11.53 26.16
CA GLY A 42 13.48 10.18 25.73
C GLY A 42 12.07 10.15 25.13
N ALA A 43 11.09 10.79 25.78
CA ALA A 43 9.71 10.86 25.29
C ALA A 43 9.60 11.68 23.99
N VAL A 44 10.37 12.75 23.84
CA VAL A 44 10.42 13.56 22.60
C VAL A 44 11.08 12.75 21.48
N ALA A 45 12.19 12.06 21.74
CA ALA A 45 12.86 11.22 20.75
C ALA A 45 11.96 10.06 20.26
N GLU A 46 11.19 9.45 21.18
CA GLU A 46 10.24 8.40 20.83
C GLU A 46 9.05 8.94 20.02
N GLN A 47 8.56 10.15 20.34
CA GLN A 47 7.54 10.83 19.56
C GLN A 47 8.05 11.22 18.17
N GLU A 48 9.27 11.74 18.04
CA GLU A 48 9.87 12.06 16.73
C GLU A 48 9.98 10.82 15.86
N LYS A 49 10.45 9.70 16.43
CA LYS A 49 10.53 8.42 15.71
C LYS A 49 9.14 7.93 15.28
N THR A 50 8.15 8.07 16.15
CA THR A 50 6.77 7.67 15.86
C THR A 50 6.13 8.56 14.79
N ILE A 51 6.37 9.86 14.82
CA ILE A 51 5.91 10.82 13.81
C ILE A 51 6.56 10.52 12.46
N ALA A 52 7.86 10.23 12.42
CA ALA A 52 8.56 9.84 11.20
C ALA A 52 7.97 8.56 10.59
N ASN A 53 7.69 7.55 11.42
CA ASN A 53 7.03 6.32 10.98
C ASN A 53 5.61 6.59 10.47
N GLN A 54 4.81 7.40 11.18
CA GLN A 54 3.46 7.77 10.75
C GLN A 54 3.45 8.53 9.43
N GLN A 55 4.43 9.41 9.18
CA GLN A 55 4.56 10.10 7.90
C GLN A 55 4.88 9.13 6.76
N ALA A 56 5.78 8.17 6.99
CA ALA A 56 6.11 7.13 6.01
C ALA A 56 4.89 6.24 5.72
N GLU A 57 4.16 5.82 6.75
CA GLU A 57 2.93 5.04 6.60
C GLU A 57 1.83 5.82 5.88
N ALA A 58 1.66 7.12 6.17
CA ALA A 58 0.69 7.95 5.48
C ALA A 58 0.98 8.07 3.98
N ALA A 59 2.25 8.20 3.59
CA ALA A 59 2.66 8.19 2.19
C ALA A 59 2.35 6.86 1.51
N ALA A 60 2.67 5.73 2.15
CA ALA A 60 2.37 4.39 1.63
C ALA A 60 0.85 4.15 1.50
N ILE A 61 0.06 4.60 2.48
CA ILE A 61 -1.41 4.53 2.43
C ILE A 61 -1.95 5.38 1.28
N GLN A 62 -1.37 6.55 1.01
CA GLN A 62 -1.80 7.41 -0.09
C GLN A 62 -1.55 6.75 -1.45
N GLU A 63 -0.38 6.14 -1.64
CA GLU A 63 -0.02 5.40 -2.85
C GLU A 63 -0.94 4.19 -3.06
N ALA A 64 -1.10 3.34 -2.04
CA ALA A 64 -2.00 2.19 -2.10
C ALA A 64 -3.45 2.59 -2.39
N ASN A 65 -3.93 3.71 -1.83
CA ASN A 65 -5.25 4.24 -2.13
C ASN A 65 -5.38 4.74 -3.57
N SER A 66 -4.32 5.29 -4.15
CA SER A 66 -4.31 5.72 -5.55
C SER A 66 -4.44 4.50 -6.47
N GLU A 67 -3.62 3.47 -6.25
CA GLU A 67 -3.69 2.21 -7.00
C GLU A 67 -5.07 1.55 -6.89
N LEU A 68 -5.64 1.54 -5.68
CA LEU A 68 -6.97 0.99 -5.44
C LEU A 68 -8.06 1.76 -6.19
N ARG A 69 -7.97 3.10 -6.26
CA ARG A 69 -8.90 3.93 -7.03
C ARG A 69 -8.80 3.67 -8.52
N ASP A 70 -7.60 3.49 -9.05
CA ASP A 70 -7.38 3.18 -10.45
C ASP A 70 -7.93 1.80 -10.82
N ALA A 71 -7.63 0.78 -10.00
CA ALA A 71 -8.17 -0.57 -10.15
C ALA A 71 -9.71 -0.56 -10.08
N GLN A 72 -10.27 0.14 -9.10
CA GLN A 72 -11.72 0.26 -8.93
C GLN A 72 -12.39 0.97 -10.11
N THR A 73 -11.75 1.99 -10.67
CA THR A 73 -12.27 2.71 -11.85
C THR A 73 -12.28 1.81 -13.08
N LYS A 74 -11.20 1.07 -13.33
CA LYS A 74 -11.13 0.06 -14.40
C LYS A 74 -12.21 -0.99 -14.23
N LEU A 75 -12.35 -1.56 -13.03
CA LEU A 75 -13.32 -2.62 -12.73
C LEU A 75 -14.77 -2.14 -12.92
N ARG A 76 -15.09 -0.91 -12.51
CA ARG A 76 -16.41 -0.30 -12.75
C ARG A 76 -16.69 -0.09 -14.24
N ALA A 77 -15.69 0.36 -14.99
CA ALA A 77 -15.82 0.52 -16.44
C ALA A 77 -16.06 -0.83 -17.13
N ASP A 78 -15.32 -1.87 -16.74
CA ASP A 78 -15.46 -3.22 -17.28
C ASP A 78 -16.82 -3.84 -16.93
N SER A 79 -17.27 -3.71 -15.68
CA SER A 79 -18.60 -4.15 -15.25
C SER A 79 -19.71 -3.47 -16.05
N LYS A 80 -19.62 -2.14 -16.25
CA LYS A 80 -20.58 -1.40 -17.07
C LYS A 80 -20.55 -1.84 -18.54
N ASN A 81 -19.35 -2.07 -19.09
CA ASN A 81 -19.20 -2.55 -20.47
C ASN A 81 -19.83 -3.94 -20.64
N LEU A 82 -19.57 -4.84 -19.69
CA LEU A 82 -20.13 -6.18 -19.68
C LEU A 82 -21.65 -6.15 -19.56
N ALA A 83 -22.19 -5.38 -18.60
CA ALA A 83 -23.63 -5.19 -18.45
C ALA A 83 -24.28 -4.66 -19.74
N ASN A 84 -23.65 -3.67 -20.40
CA ASN A 84 -24.13 -3.15 -21.67
C ASN A 84 -24.07 -4.18 -22.81
N LYS A 85 -23.08 -5.07 -22.84
CA LYS A 85 -22.96 -6.12 -23.86
C LYS A 85 -23.97 -7.24 -23.64
N LEU A 86 -24.13 -7.68 -22.40
CA LEU A 86 -25.09 -8.72 -22.02
C LEU A 86 -26.53 -8.24 -22.15
N GLY A 87 -26.82 -6.98 -21.80
CA GLY A 87 -28.16 -6.41 -21.94
C GLY A 87 -28.61 -6.17 -23.39
N LYS A 88 -27.69 -6.12 -24.37
CA LYS A 88 -28.02 -5.97 -25.79
C LYS A 88 -28.57 -7.23 -26.44
N HIS A 89 -28.30 -8.39 -25.84
CA HIS A 89 -28.69 -9.68 -26.38
C HIS A 89 -29.40 -10.46 -25.29
N GLU A 90 -30.68 -10.76 -25.48
CA GLU A 90 -31.40 -11.70 -24.62
C GLU A 90 -30.84 -13.11 -24.88
N LEU A 91 -29.75 -13.44 -24.20
CA LEU A 91 -29.02 -14.70 -24.38
C LEU A 91 -29.92 -15.91 -24.11
N ASP A 92 -30.85 -15.77 -23.16
CA ASP A 92 -31.96 -16.68 -22.90
C ASP A 92 -32.74 -16.98 -24.19
N ILE A 93 -33.32 -15.95 -24.80
CA ILE A 93 -34.21 -16.10 -25.95
C ILE A 93 -33.42 -16.60 -27.17
N LEU A 94 -32.16 -16.17 -27.30
CA LEU A 94 -31.28 -16.63 -28.37
C LEU A 94 -30.90 -18.11 -28.20
N ALA A 95 -30.64 -18.56 -26.97
CA ALA A 95 -30.33 -19.96 -26.66
C ALA A 95 -31.52 -20.88 -26.92
N GLN A 96 -32.74 -20.44 -26.57
CA GLN A 96 -33.96 -21.20 -26.85
C GLN A 96 -34.27 -21.27 -28.35
N ASN A 97 -34.14 -20.16 -29.08
CA ASN A 97 -34.53 -20.10 -30.48
C ASN A 97 -33.47 -20.63 -31.45
N LYS A 98 -32.17 -20.56 -31.11
CA LYS A 98 -31.07 -20.98 -32.00
C LYS A 98 -29.95 -21.70 -31.25
N PRO A 99 -30.23 -22.87 -30.62
CA PRO A 99 -29.25 -23.59 -29.82
C PRO A 99 -28.00 -23.99 -30.61
N GLY A 100 -28.15 -24.40 -31.88
CA GLY A 100 -27.01 -24.78 -32.72
C GLY A 100 -26.06 -23.65 -33.08
N LEU A 101 -26.52 -22.39 -33.10
CA LEU A 101 -25.63 -21.24 -33.28
C LEU A 101 -24.85 -20.93 -32.00
N VAL A 102 -25.51 -21.04 -30.84
CA VAL A 102 -24.88 -20.85 -29.54
C VAL A 102 -23.79 -21.90 -29.31
N ASP A 103 -24.09 -23.18 -29.57
CA ASP A 103 -23.13 -24.28 -29.46
C ASP A 103 -21.89 -24.06 -30.36
N ARG A 104 -22.10 -23.63 -31.61
CA ARG A 104 -20.98 -23.31 -32.52
C ARG A 104 -20.12 -22.15 -32.00
N ILE A 105 -20.75 -21.12 -31.41
CA ILE A 105 -20.02 -19.98 -30.85
C ILE A 105 -19.20 -20.42 -29.65
N ILE A 106 -19.78 -21.21 -28.74
CA ILE A 106 -19.11 -21.74 -27.55
C ILE A 106 -17.92 -22.61 -27.99
N ASN A 107 -18.11 -23.59 -28.86
CA ASN A 107 -17.04 -24.48 -29.31
C ASN A 107 -15.89 -23.70 -29.98
N ARG A 108 -16.21 -22.65 -30.75
CA ARG A 108 -15.20 -21.77 -31.33
C ARG A 108 -14.44 -20.98 -30.26
N ALA A 109 -15.16 -20.43 -29.28
CA ALA A 109 -14.55 -19.69 -28.17
C ALA A 109 -13.64 -20.60 -27.34
N SER A 110 -14.10 -21.79 -26.97
CA SER A 110 -13.31 -22.77 -26.22
C SER A 110 -12.06 -23.20 -26.98
N GLY A 111 -12.14 -23.44 -28.29
CA GLY A 111 -10.94 -23.72 -29.11
C GLY A 111 -9.95 -22.55 -29.14
N ALA A 112 -10.46 -21.31 -29.18
CA ALA A 112 -9.62 -20.12 -29.12
C ALA A 112 -8.96 -19.95 -27.75
N GLU A 113 -9.68 -20.19 -26.64
CA GLU A 113 -9.11 -20.14 -25.28
C GLU A 113 -8.03 -21.20 -25.08
N LEU A 114 -8.25 -22.43 -25.57
CA LEU A 114 -7.23 -23.49 -25.52
C LEU A 114 -5.97 -23.08 -26.29
N ARG A 115 -6.14 -22.48 -27.48
CA ARG A 115 -5.00 -21.95 -28.23
C ARG A 115 -4.28 -20.83 -27.47
N CYS A 116 -5.00 -19.97 -26.76
CA CYS A 116 -4.39 -18.95 -25.90
C CYS A 116 -3.57 -19.57 -24.77
N PHE A 117 -4.08 -20.63 -24.15
CA PHE A 117 -3.38 -21.35 -23.10
C PHE A 117 -2.10 -22.03 -23.61
N GLU A 118 -2.15 -22.65 -24.79
CA GLU A 118 -0.95 -23.19 -25.47
C GLU A 118 0.11 -22.10 -25.69
N LEU A 119 -0.29 -20.94 -26.20
CA LEU A 119 0.63 -19.83 -26.44
C LEU A 119 1.21 -19.25 -25.15
N ALA A 120 0.42 -19.18 -24.07
CA ALA A 120 0.88 -18.75 -22.76
C ALA A 120 1.87 -19.73 -22.14
N THR A 121 1.74 -21.03 -22.44
CA THR A 121 2.65 -22.09 -22.00
C THR A 121 3.89 -22.25 -22.89
N GLY A 122 4.01 -21.47 -23.96
CA GLY A 122 5.21 -21.38 -24.79
C GLY A 122 5.12 -22.08 -26.15
N ALA A 123 3.94 -22.46 -26.61
CA ALA A 123 3.77 -23.01 -27.95
C ALA A 123 4.18 -22.03 -29.06
N GLU A 124 4.66 -22.56 -30.18
CA GLU A 124 5.01 -21.76 -31.36
C GLU A 124 3.76 -21.18 -32.02
N ARG A 125 3.88 -19.92 -32.48
CA ARG A 125 2.84 -19.20 -33.21
C ARG A 125 2.81 -19.66 -34.66
N THR A 126 1.61 -19.81 -35.21
CA THR A 126 1.46 -20.14 -36.62
C THR A 126 1.79 -18.93 -37.51
N PRO A 127 2.16 -19.14 -38.78
CA PRO A 127 2.36 -18.04 -39.73
C PRO A 127 1.11 -17.17 -39.91
N GLU A 128 -0.07 -17.78 -39.83
CA GLU A 128 -1.35 -17.08 -39.93
C GLU A 128 -1.60 -16.15 -38.74
N GLU A 129 -1.24 -16.59 -37.52
CA GLU A 129 -1.33 -15.77 -36.31
C GLU A 129 -0.42 -14.54 -36.42
N LEU A 130 0.81 -14.70 -36.90
CA LEU A 130 1.78 -13.60 -37.06
C LEU A 130 1.41 -12.63 -38.19
N ALA A 131 0.79 -13.14 -39.27
CA ALA A 131 0.33 -12.33 -40.40
C ALA A 131 -0.97 -11.56 -40.10
N ALA A 132 -1.67 -11.87 -39.01
CA ALA A 132 -2.93 -11.22 -38.67
C ALA A 132 -2.75 -9.74 -38.32
N THR A 133 -3.28 -8.84 -39.15
CA THR A 133 -3.20 -7.38 -38.94
C THR A 133 -4.35 -6.84 -38.10
N LYS A 134 -5.47 -7.57 -38.01
CA LYS A 134 -6.67 -7.17 -37.28
C LYS A 134 -6.96 -8.13 -36.13
N LYS A 135 -7.51 -7.61 -35.03
CA LYS A 135 -7.99 -8.40 -33.89
C LYS A 135 -9.07 -9.42 -34.25
N SER A 136 -9.80 -9.21 -35.34
CA SER A 136 -10.80 -10.17 -35.85
C SER A 136 -10.20 -11.34 -36.63
N GLN A 137 -8.97 -11.20 -37.11
CA GLN A 137 -8.22 -12.22 -37.84
C GLN A 137 -7.33 -13.02 -36.89
N SER A 138 -6.86 -12.39 -35.82
CA SER A 138 -6.18 -13.05 -34.70
C SER A 138 -7.17 -13.65 -33.70
N ASN A 139 -6.68 -14.50 -32.81
CA ASN A 139 -7.44 -14.96 -31.64
C ASN A 139 -8.01 -13.77 -30.86
N ARG A 140 -9.34 -13.74 -30.70
CA ARG A 140 -10.07 -12.63 -30.08
C ARG A 140 -9.97 -12.63 -28.57
N GLU A 141 -9.72 -13.79 -27.96
CA GLU A 141 -9.63 -13.96 -26.50
C GLU A 141 -8.28 -13.47 -25.97
N CYS A 142 -7.21 -13.65 -26.75
CA CYS A 142 -5.87 -13.21 -26.38
C CYS A 142 -5.10 -12.52 -27.52
N PRO A 143 -5.58 -11.39 -28.06
CA PRO A 143 -4.97 -10.78 -29.24
C PRO A 143 -3.48 -10.48 -29.05
N GLY A 144 -3.06 -9.92 -27.91
CA GLY A 144 -1.64 -9.63 -27.66
C GLY A 144 -0.74 -10.86 -27.51
N LEU A 145 -1.30 -12.00 -27.07
CA LEU A 145 -0.58 -13.27 -27.01
C LEU A 145 -0.64 -14.00 -28.35
N ALA A 146 -1.69 -13.89 -29.14
CA ALA A 146 -1.73 -14.52 -30.44
C ALA A 146 -0.80 -13.83 -31.44
N ASN A 147 -0.78 -12.50 -31.47
CA ASN A 147 0.16 -11.75 -32.31
C ASN A 147 0.74 -10.53 -31.58
N PRO A 148 2.03 -10.60 -31.19
CA PRO A 148 2.74 -9.49 -30.55
C PRO A 148 2.88 -8.22 -31.42
N ASN A 149 2.69 -8.35 -32.74
CA ASN A 149 2.82 -7.27 -33.71
C ASN A 149 1.47 -6.61 -34.06
N LEU A 150 0.36 -7.04 -33.44
CA LEU A 150 -0.97 -6.46 -33.69
C LEU A 150 -1.00 -4.96 -33.39
N GLY A 151 -1.18 -4.15 -34.44
CA GLY A 151 -1.29 -2.69 -34.32
C GLY A 151 0.05 -1.97 -34.19
N LYS A 152 1.18 -2.66 -34.34
CA LYS A 152 2.46 -2.02 -34.65
C LYS A 152 2.54 -1.90 -36.17
N GLU A 153 2.63 -0.69 -36.68
CA GLU A 153 2.96 -0.50 -38.09
C GLU A 153 4.24 -1.26 -38.38
N ILE A 154 4.21 -2.06 -39.45
CA ILE A 154 5.38 -2.76 -39.97
C ILE A 154 6.28 -1.65 -40.51
N THR A 155 7.17 -1.11 -39.67
CA THR A 155 8.26 -0.28 -40.16
C THR A 155 9.21 -1.19 -40.92
N GLU A 156 9.08 -1.17 -42.24
CA GLU A 156 10.20 -1.49 -43.15
C GLU A 156 11.38 -0.54 -42.90
#